data_AF-A0A7M7NR82-F1
#
_entry.id   AF-A0A7M7NR82-F1
#
_cell.length_a   1.000
_cell.length_b   1.000
_cell.length_c   1.000
_cell.angle_alpha   90.00
_cell.angle_beta   90.00
_cell.angle_gamma   90.00
#
_symmetry.space_group_name_H-M   'P 1'
#
loop_
_entity.id
_entity.type
_entity.pdbx_description
1 polymer ?
#
loop_
_entity_poly.entity_id
_entity_poly.type
_entity_poly.pdbx_seq_one_letter_code
_entity_poly.pdbx_strand_id
1 'polypeptide(L)'
;MQNNLVMSRNVHFGVEIFAVQETSGQLWQTWQPGRDTSWNVWRKIPQNLTGAAFINNPYLRLNEAGWWMAYGLNYKNQVVPVEASHSMDISPKKVAWSKNLVVSWTISSDQASKMDWIGVYPKGANDDQYLDYRYVQGGLNPGKNPVCIGKVSMSSFVPNGTYQVRYLVNSQFISLMEKDVTFYNESRESDMLQLFRGIYTGLEASTDNIDACINEGLQTIQMFEECFNEFKMGKVFQGLQLLGTALEDVAQTLTKCNLFSIAKKLLGYITDLLECMEGNCLSFVFDFIMELRILFLNRYEIYGDIRGAENSFQQKAYQQGGLCIGRFVKACFLVQDSLMANGSLEYVKLKGVVKMTGNSTSMNALKLNATGSTKNMKLVESGSKMGVKLIETGKKKG
;
A
#
# COMPACT_ATOMS: atom_id res chain seq x y z
N MET A 1 28.88 -2.38 40.44
CA MET A 1 27.64 -2.05 39.69
C MET A 1 27.72 -2.77 38.36
N GLN A 2 27.01 -3.89 38.21
CA GLN A 2 26.77 -4.45 36.89
C GLN A 2 25.78 -3.52 36.19
N ASN A 3 26.09 -3.09 34.96
CA ASN A 3 25.13 -2.32 34.18
C ASN A 3 23.94 -3.23 33.86
N ASN A 4 22.79 -2.97 34.47
CA ASN A 4 21.54 -3.71 34.33
C ASN A 4 20.74 -3.28 33.07
N LEU A 5 21.42 -2.75 32.05
CA LEU A 5 20.81 -2.20 30.85
C LEU A 5 21.05 -3.12 29.66
N VAL A 6 19.98 -3.41 28.93
CA VAL A 6 20.03 -4.21 27.70
C VAL A 6 19.43 -3.39 26.57
N MET A 7 20.13 -3.34 25.44
CA MET A 7 19.75 -2.48 24.31
C MET A 7 19.21 -3.29 23.14
N SER A 8 18.26 -2.70 22.41
CA SER A 8 17.71 -3.21 21.15
C SER A 8 17.36 -2.05 20.22
N ARG A 9 16.73 -2.37 19.08
CA ARG A 9 16.11 -1.41 18.15
C ARG A 9 14.62 -1.73 18.01
N ASN A 10 13.78 -0.71 17.88
CA ASN A 10 12.37 -0.88 17.50
C ASN A 10 12.18 -0.92 15.98
N VAL A 11 10.94 -1.15 15.59
CA VAL A 11 10.44 -1.10 14.20
C VAL A 11 10.65 0.25 13.51
N HIS A 12 10.92 1.32 14.26
CA HIS A 12 11.20 2.66 13.74
C HIS A 12 12.70 2.98 13.65
N PHE A 13 13.56 1.98 13.87
CA PHE A 13 15.02 2.12 13.95
C PHE A 13 15.53 3.04 15.08
N GLY A 14 14.67 3.40 16.03
CA GLY A 14 15.06 4.05 17.28
C GLY A 14 15.72 3.05 18.23
N VAL A 15 16.58 3.55 19.11
CA VAL A 15 17.19 2.72 20.17
C VAL A 15 16.18 2.50 21.29
N GLU A 16 16.17 1.29 21.83
CA GLU A 16 15.38 0.91 23.00
C GLU A 16 16.30 0.34 24.08
N ILE A 17 16.01 0.69 25.33
CA ILE A 17 16.76 0.24 26.49
C ILE A 17 15.79 -0.39 27.47
N PHE A 18 16.18 -1.56 27.96
CA PHE A 18 15.45 -2.35 28.93
C PHE A 18 16.26 -2.47 30.21
N ALA A 19 15.57 -2.45 31.35
CA ALA A 19 16.15 -2.64 32.66
C ALA A 19 15.24 -3.50 33.53
N VAL A 20 15.82 -4.29 34.43
CA VAL A 20 15.08 -5.05 35.43
C VAL A 20 15.21 -4.36 36.79
N GLN A 21 14.09 -4.09 37.42
CA GLN A 21 14.07 -3.52 38.77
C GLN A 21 14.46 -4.59 39.79
N GLU A 22 15.58 -4.37 40.48
CA GLU A 22 16.19 -5.35 41.39
C GLU A 22 15.24 -5.86 42.49
N THR A 23 14.37 -5.00 43.02
CA THR A 23 13.49 -5.36 44.14
C THR A 23 12.29 -6.21 43.76
N SER A 24 11.86 -6.17 42.51
CA SER A 24 10.60 -6.76 42.06
C SER A 24 10.75 -7.71 40.86
N GLY A 25 11.89 -7.68 40.19
CA GLY A 25 12.09 -8.36 38.90
C GLY A 25 11.26 -7.77 37.75
N GLN A 26 10.71 -6.58 37.95
CA GLN A 26 9.88 -5.89 36.97
C GLN A 26 10.72 -5.39 35.79
N LEU A 27 10.29 -5.69 34.57
CA LEU A 27 10.88 -5.16 33.35
C LEU A 27 10.41 -3.71 33.08
N TRP A 28 11.36 -2.84 32.78
CA TRP A 28 11.15 -1.45 32.39
C TRP A 28 11.77 -1.20 31.03
N GLN A 29 11.16 -0.30 30.25
CA GLN A 29 11.63 0.10 28.93
C GLN A 29 11.63 1.62 28.80
N THR A 30 12.64 2.16 28.12
CA THR A 30 12.61 3.50 27.51
C THR A 30 13.07 3.38 26.07
N TRP A 31 12.57 4.21 25.18
CA TRP A 31 12.89 4.13 23.75
C TRP A 31 12.80 5.48 23.06
N GLN A 32 13.46 5.57 21.91
CA GLN A 32 13.29 6.65 20.96
C GLN A 32 12.17 6.28 19.96
N PRO A 33 11.16 7.14 19.73
CA PRO A 33 10.13 6.93 18.71
C PRO A 33 10.66 6.77 17.28
N GLY A 34 11.88 7.23 17.01
CA GLY A 34 12.60 7.00 15.77
C GLY A 34 14.09 7.21 15.96
N ARG A 35 14.86 7.02 14.90
CA ARG A 35 16.29 7.32 14.93
C ARG A 35 16.54 8.79 15.30
N ASP A 36 17.47 9.01 16.23
CA ASP A 36 17.93 10.33 16.68
C ASP A 36 16.83 11.25 17.27
N THR A 37 15.70 10.67 17.71
CA THR A 37 14.64 11.44 18.38
C THR A 37 14.86 11.51 19.90
N SER A 38 14.09 12.35 20.59
CA SER A 38 14.06 12.38 22.05
C SER A 38 13.59 11.04 22.63
N TRP A 39 14.05 10.75 23.85
CA TRP A 39 13.67 9.54 24.59
C TRP A 39 12.29 9.71 25.23
N ASN A 40 11.52 8.62 25.24
CA ASN A 40 10.36 8.50 26.10
C ASN A 40 10.78 8.33 27.58
N VAL A 41 9.86 8.62 28.49
CA VAL A 41 10.04 8.29 29.91
C VAL A 41 10.10 6.77 30.10
N TRP A 42 10.79 6.32 31.14
CA TRP A 42 10.77 4.91 31.55
C TRP A 42 9.34 4.45 31.82
N ARG A 43 8.95 3.34 31.18
CA ARG A 43 7.64 2.70 31.36
C ARG A 43 7.79 1.29 31.90
N LYS A 44 6.87 0.96 32.80
CA LYS A 44 6.68 -0.39 33.32
C LYS A 44 6.01 -1.25 32.26
N ILE A 45 6.61 -2.40 31.94
CA ILE A 45 6.00 -3.37 31.04
C ILE A 45 4.97 -4.21 31.80
N PRO A 46 3.74 -4.39 31.28
CA PRO A 46 2.78 -5.32 31.88
C PRO A 46 3.38 -6.73 31.99
N GLN A 47 3.54 -7.21 33.23
CA GLN A 47 4.21 -8.47 33.53
C GLN A 47 3.53 -9.14 34.72
N ASN A 48 3.28 -10.44 34.64
CA ASN A 48 2.77 -11.22 35.76
C ASN A 48 3.92 -11.56 36.72
N LEU A 49 4.17 -10.70 37.71
CA LEU A 49 5.32 -10.83 38.61
C LEU A 49 5.31 -12.12 39.46
N THR A 50 4.17 -12.76 39.67
CA THR A 50 4.08 -14.02 40.43
C THR A 50 4.79 -15.19 39.74
N GLY A 51 4.89 -15.15 38.41
CA GLY A 51 5.50 -16.22 37.61
C GLY A 51 6.64 -15.75 36.70
N ALA A 52 6.62 -14.48 36.29
CA ALA A 52 7.50 -13.94 35.27
C ALA A 52 8.48 -12.87 35.79
N ALA A 53 8.53 -12.55 37.09
CA ALA A 53 9.53 -11.62 37.62
C ALA A 53 10.96 -12.09 37.29
N PHE A 54 11.76 -11.23 36.67
CA PHE A 54 13.13 -11.57 36.25
C PHE A 54 14.12 -11.44 37.41
N ILE A 55 15.03 -12.40 37.54
CA ILE A 55 16.11 -12.38 38.54
C ILE A 55 17.50 -12.07 37.94
N ASN A 56 17.53 -11.78 36.64
CA ASN A 56 18.75 -11.52 35.86
C ASN A 56 18.49 -10.47 34.78
N ASN A 57 19.56 -10.00 34.13
CA ASN A 57 19.44 -9.17 32.94
C ASN A 57 18.71 -9.93 31.82
N PRO A 58 17.73 -9.30 31.15
CA PRO A 58 16.94 -9.96 30.12
C PRO A 58 17.78 -10.20 28.87
N TYR A 59 17.50 -11.30 28.18
CA TYR A 59 17.96 -11.52 26.82
C TYR A 59 16.89 -11.06 25.84
N LEU A 60 17.23 -10.13 24.94
CA LEU A 60 16.29 -9.59 23.96
C LEU A 60 16.42 -10.28 22.61
N ARG A 61 15.28 -10.56 21.99
CA ARG A 61 15.18 -10.97 20.59
C ARG A 61 14.12 -10.15 19.88
N LEU A 62 14.28 -10.01 18.57
CA LEU A 62 13.22 -9.51 17.70
C LEU A 62 12.52 -10.71 17.08
N ASN A 63 11.19 -10.71 17.07
CA ASN A 63 10.40 -11.66 16.28
C ASN A 63 10.43 -11.26 14.78
N GLU A 64 9.71 -12.01 13.94
CA GLU A 64 9.64 -11.75 12.50
C GLU A 64 9.04 -10.37 12.16
N ALA A 65 8.13 -9.88 13.00
CA ALA A 65 7.55 -8.54 12.91
C ALA A 65 8.53 -7.41 13.33
N GLY A 66 9.75 -7.76 13.76
CA GLY A 66 10.72 -6.80 14.30
C GLY A 66 10.38 -6.30 15.70
N TRP A 67 9.46 -6.96 16.39
CA TRP A 67 9.01 -6.62 17.74
C TRP A 67 9.87 -7.32 18.78
N TRP A 68 10.17 -6.62 19.87
CA TRP A 68 10.98 -7.18 20.93
C TRP A 68 10.23 -8.26 21.72
N MET A 69 11.01 -9.26 22.15
CA MET A 69 10.65 -10.27 23.13
C MET A 69 11.80 -10.35 24.14
N ALA A 70 11.47 -10.24 25.42
CA ALA A 70 12.44 -10.31 26.50
C ALA A 70 12.35 -11.67 27.21
N TYR A 71 13.48 -12.34 27.35
CA TYR A 71 13.59 -13.61 28.07
C TYR A 71 14.41 -13.41 29.34
N GLY A 72 13.89 -13.88 30.47
CA GLY A 72 14.60 -13.89 31.74
C GLY A 72 14.41 -15.21 32.47
N LEU A 73 15.17 -15.41 33.55
CA LEU A 73 14.91 -16.45 34.53
C LEU A 73 13.99 -15.90 35.60
N ASN A 74 13.02 -16.69 36.04
CA ASN A 74 12.25 -16.40 37.24
C ASN A 74 12.92 -16.98 38.50
N TYR A 75 12.34 -16.75 39.68
CA TYR A 75 12.83 -17.28 40.96
C TYR A 75 12.86 -18.82 41.06
N LYS A 76 12.21 -19.53 40.11
CA LYS A 76 12.27 -20.99 39.98
C LYS A 76 13.32 -21.44 38.94
N ASN A 77 14.16 -20.53 38.46
CA ASN A 77 15.14 -20.74 37.38
C ASN A 77 14.50 -21.20 36.05
N GLN A 78 13.24 -20.85 35.81
CA GLN A 78 12.55 -21.14 34.55
C GLN A 78 12.71 -19.97 33.59
N VAL A 79 12.93 -20.25 32.31
CA VAL A 79 12.91 -19.23 31.26
C VAL A 79 11.49 -18.74 31.06
N VAL A 80 11.29 -17.43 31.20
CA VAL A 80 9.99 -16.77 31.06
C VAL A 80 10.07 -15.67 30.00
N PRO A 81 9.18 -15.69 28.99
CA PRO A 81 9.08 -14.60 28.02
C PRO A 81 8.21 -13.46 28.56
N VAL A 82 8.57 -12.24 28.19
CA VAL A 82 7.76 -11.03 28.35
C VAL A 82 7.75 -10.31 27.00
N GLU A 83 6.56 -9.94 26.56
CA GLU A 83 6.32 -9.29 25.27
C GLU A 83 5.49 -8.02 25.49
N ALA A 84 5.47 -7.13 24.50
CA ALA A 84 4.60 -5.96 24.60
C ALA A 84 3.13 -6.35 24.45
N SER A 85 2.27 -5.63 25.16
CA SER A 85 0.84 -5.88 25.12
C SER A 85 0.26 -5.47 23.76
N HIS A 86 -0.52 -6.38 23.18
CA HIS A 86 -1.30 -6.15 21.98
C HIS A 86 -2.62 -6.92 22.04
N SER A 87 -3.66 -6.39 21.41
CA SER A 87 -4.97 -7.02 21.35
C SER A 87 -5.74 -6.59 20.11
N MET A 88 -6.56 -7.47 19.57
CA MET A 88 -7.51 -7.19 18.49
C MET A 88 -8.87 -7.80 18.82
N ASP A 89 -9.94 -7.14 18.40
CA ASP A 89 -11.29 -7.67 18.42
C ASP A 89 -12.06 -7.30 17.16
N ILE A 90 -13.15 -8.02 16.89
CA ILE A 90 -14.01 -7.82 15.73
C ILE A 90 -15.48 -7.81 16.12
N SER A 91 -16.26 -6.98 15.44
CA SER A 91 -17.70 -6.92 15.64
C SER A 91 -18.44 -6.52 14.36
N PRO A 92 -19.48 -7.27 13.96
CA PRO A 92 -19.95 -8.53 14.54
C PRO A 92 -19.08 -9.74 14.13
N LYS A 93 -19.20 -10.87 14.85
CA LYS A 93 -18.52 -12.14 14.48
C LYS A 93 -19.19 -12.87 13.30
N LYS A 94 -20.42 -12.49 12.97
CA LYS A 94 -21.17 -12.94 11.79
C LYS A 94 -21.63 -11.71 11.02
N VAL A 95 -21.20 -11.58 9.77
CA VAL A 95 -21.42 -10.41 8.94
C VAL A 95 -22.25 -10.82 7.72
N ALA A 96 -23.40 -10.18 7.52
CA ALA A 96 -24.16 -10.39 6.30
C ALA A 96 -23.48 -9.70 5.11
N TRP A 97 -23.69 -10.21 3.90
CA TRP A 97 -23.24 -9.58 2.66
C TRP A 97 -23.52 -8.08 2.62
N SER A 98 -22.55 -7.29 2.14
CA SER A 98 -22.55 -5.81 2.10
C SER A 98 -22.62 -5.09 3.45
N LYS A 99 -22.70 -5.81 4.58
CA LYS A 99 -22.65 -5.18 5.92
C LYS A 99 -21.22 -4.99 6.38
N ASN A 100 -21.06 -4.00 7.26
CA ASN A 100 -19.77 -3.61 7.77
C ASN A 100 -19.32 -4.54 8.90
N LEU A 101 -18.05 -4.91 8.83
CA LEU A 101 -17.25 -5.49 9.89
C LEU A 101 -16.38 -4.38 10.51
N VAL A 102 -16.46 -4.22 11.82
CA VAL A 102 -15.57 -3.33 12.56
C VAL A 102 -14.47 -4.14 13.21
N VAL A 103 -13.23 -3.74 12.97
CA VAL A 103 -12.03 -4.31 13.60
C VAL A 103 -11.46 -3.25 14.52
N SER A 104 -11.19 -3.60 15.78
CA SER A 104 -10.55 -2.73 16.75
C SER A 104 -9.27 -3.35 17.29
N TRP A 105 -8.28 -2.52 17.63
CA TRP A 105 -7.00 -2.99 18.12
C TRP A 105 -6.36 -2.05 19.13
N THR A 106 -5.41 -2.60 19.88
CA THR A 106 -4.45 -1.89 20.73
C THR A 106 -3.07 -2.51 20.50
N ILE A 107 -2.08 -1.69 20.14
CA ILE A 107 -0.66 -2.03 19.99
C ILE A 107 0.17 -1.07 20.84
N SER A 108 1.27 -1.56 21.40
CA SER A 108 2.22 -0.74 22.14
C SER A 108 2.90 0.30 21.24
N SER A 109 3.08 1.52 21.72
CA SER A 109 3.49 2.68 20.88
C SER A 109 4.88 2.60 20.27
N ASP A 110 5.74 1.78 20.85
CA ASP A 110 7.09 1.46 20.36
C ASP A 110 7.10 0.41 19.23
N GLN A 111 5.97 -0.28 19.03
CA GLN A 111 5.81 -1.36 18.07
C GLN A 111 4.83 -1.04 16.92
N ALA A 112 3.92 -0.09 17.13
CA ALA A 112 2.93 0.30 16.12
C ALA A 112 3.58 1.04 14.96
N SER A 113 3.41 0.56 13.72
CA SER A 113 3.84 1.25 12.50
C SER A 113 2.70 1.97 11.80
N LYS A 114 3.05 3.05 11.09
CA LYS A 114 2.10 3.72 10.17
C LYS A 114 1.76 2.85 8.96
N MET A 115 2.60 1.84 8.69
CA MET A 115 2.47 0.88 7.59
C MET A 115 1.78 -0.41 8.05
N ASP A 116 1.32 -0.49 9.30
CA ASP A 116 0.50 -1.61 9.73
C ASP A 116 -0.85 -1.59 9.03
N TRP A 117 -1.42 -2.78 8.82
CA TRP A 117 -2.63 -2.94 8.03
C TRP A 117 -3.44 -4.15 8.50
N ILE A 118 -4.71 -4.15 8.12
CA ILE A 118 -5.68 -5.18 8.46
C ILE A 118 -6.17 -5.78 7.16
N GLY A 119 -6.10 -7.10 7.04
CA GLY A 119 -6.58 -7.84 5.89
C GLY A 119 -7.70 -8.82 6.22
N VAL A 120 -8.54 -9.12 5.23
CA VAL A 120 -9.56 -10.17 5.27
C VAL A 120 -9.14 -11.32 4.36
N TYR A 121 -9.11 -12.55 4.89
CA TYR A 121 -8.53 -13.73 4.26
C TYR A 121 -9.51 -14.88 4.25
N PRO A 122 -9.50 -15.76 3.22
CA PRO A 122 -10.06 -17.10 3.38
C PRO A 122 -9.41 -17.79 4.58
N LYS A 123 -10.17 -18.57 5.35
CA LYS A 123 -9.62 -19.24 6.53
C LYS A 123 -8.48 -20.20 6.16
N GLY A 124 -7.34 -20.02 6.82
CA GLY A 124 -6.14 -20.84 6.59
C GLY A 124 -5.32 -20.46 5.35
N ALA A 125 -5.68 -19.39 4.64
CA ALA A 125 -4.89 -18.89 3.51
C ALA A 125 -3.55 -18.27 3.98
N ASN A 126 -2.59 -18.12 3.07
CA ASN A 126 -1.33 -17.44 3.37
C ASN A 126 -1.55 -15.92 3.55
N ASP A 127 -0.62 -15.24 4.23
CA ASP A 127 -0.70 -13.79 4.51
C ASP A 127 -0.64 -12.90 3.25
N ASP A 128 -0.29 -13.47 2.10
CA ASP A 128 -0.28 -12.79 0.81
C ASP A 128 -1.57 -13.04 -0.02
N GLN A 129 -2.55 -13.74 0.57
CA GLN A 129 -3.82 -14.16 -0.05
C GLN A 129 -5.06 -13.43 0.50
N TYR A 130 -4.92 -12.14 0.87
CA TYR A 130 -6.06 -11.33 1.30
C TYR A 130 -7.00 -10.98 0.14
N LEU A 131 -8.27 -10.72 0.48
CA LEU A 131 -9.36 -10.33 -0.43
C LEU A 131 -9.73 -8.84 -0.32
N ASP A 132 -9.54 -8.26 0.86
CA ASP A 132 -9.64 -6.81 1.10
C ASP A 132 -8.64 -6.43 2.19
N TYR A 133 -8.26 -5.15 2.23
CA TYR A 133 -7.33 -4.62 3.20
C TYR A 133 -7.64 -3.17 3.54
N ARG A 134 -7.19 -2.74 4.72
CA ARG A 134 -7.12 -1.34 5.14
C ARG A 134 -5.86 -1.10 5.92
N TYR A 135 -5.18 0.01 5.66
CA TYR A 135 -4.17 0.50 6.58
C TYR A 135 -4.82 0.92 7.89
N VAL A 136 -4.07 0.90 8.99
CA VAL A 136 -4.58 1.19 10.35
C VAL A 136 -5.19 2.58 10.52
N GLN A 137 -4.96 3.51 9.58
CA GLN A 137 -5.62 4.83 9.54
C GLN A 137 -7.02 4.78 8.91
N GLY A 138 -7.46 3.63 8.42
CA GLY A 138 -8.78 3.39 7.84
C GLY A 138 -8.86 3.58 6.32
N GLY A 139 -7.78 4.03 5.69
CA GLY A 139 -7.68 4.22 4.24
C GLY A 139 -7.04 3.03 3.51
N LEU A 140 -7.04 3.12 2.18
CA LEU A 140 -6.29 2.22 1.28
C LEU A 140 -4.82 2.58 1.19
N ASN A 141 -4.44 3.78 1.63
CA ASN A 141 -3.07 4.26 1.63
C ASN A 141 -2.57 4.43 3.06
N PRO A 142 -1.27 4.21 3.33
CA PRO A 142 -0.71 4.42 4.65
C PRO A 142 -0.78 5.91 5.01
N GLY A 143 -1.15 6.19 6.25
CA GLY A 143 -1.13 7.54 6.79
C GLY A 143 0.27 8.01 7.19
N LYS A 144 0.35 9.24 7.72
CA LYS A 144 1.62 9.83 8.18
C LYS A 144 2.10 9.24 9.51
N ASN A 145 1.17 8.89 10.40
CA ASN A 145 1.45 8.55 11.79
C ASN A 145 0.98 7.12 12.12
N PRO A 146 1.65 6.43 13.05
CA PRO A 146 1.19 5.15 13.58
C PRO A 146 -0.12 5.30 14.37
N VAL A 147 -0.92 4.22 14.41
CA VAL A 147 -2.20 4.18 15.15
C VAL A 147 -2.15 3.04 16.16
N CYS A 148 -1.82 3.38 17.40
CA CYS A 148 -1.66 2.42 18.49
C CYS A 148 -3.00 1.83 18.94
N ILE A 149 -4.02 2.68 19.11
CA ILE A 149 -5.38 2.28 19.47
C ILE A 149 -6.29 2.78 18.37
N GLY A 150 -7.03 1.88 17.74
CA GLY A 150 -7.81 2.25 16.58
C GLY A 150 -8.97 1.31 16.30
N LYS A 151 -9.76 1.72 15.32
CA LYS A 151 -10.79 0.89 14.71
C LYS A 151 -10.92 1.23 13.23
N VAL A 152 -11.24 0.23 12.41
CA VAL A 152 -11.56 0.39 11.01
C VAL A 152 -12.84 -0.36 10.69
N SER A 153 -13.62 0.19 9.76
CA SER A 153 -14.81 -0.47 9.21
C SER A 153 -14.51 -0.94 7.80
N MET A 154 -14.86 -2.18 7.50
CA MET A 154 -14.68 -2.79 6.19
C MET A 154 -16.00 -3.46 5.78
N SER A 155 -16.49 -3.17 4.58
CA SER A 155 -17.51 -4.00 3.93
C SER A 155 -16.80 -5.06 3.09
N SER A 156 -17.42 -6.24 2.99
CA SER A 156 -16.89 -7.35 2.19
C SER A 156 -18.01 -7.96 1.36
N PHE A 157 -17.68 -8.35 0.13
CA PHE A 157 -18.59 -8.99 -0.83
C PHE A 157 -18.09 -10.38 -1.19
N VAL A 158 -17.87 -11.19 -0.15
CA VAL A 158 -17.26 -12.51 -0.24
C VAL A 158 -18.31 -13.62 -0.06
N PRO A 159 -18.12 -14.78 -0.71
CA PRO A 159 -19.02 -15.92 -0.59
C PRO A 159 -19.27 -16.35 0.85
N ASN A 160 -20.37 -17.07 1.07
CA ASN A 160 -20.71 -17.64 2.36
C ASN A 160 -19.56 -18.51 2.89
N GLY A 161 -19.10 -18.29 4.12
CA GLY A 161 -17.99 -19.06 4.67
C GLY A 161 -17.35 -18.47 5.92
N THR A 162 -16.36 -19.18 6.45
CA THR A 162 -15.49 -18.69 7.53
C THR A 162 -14.22 -18.09 6.94
N TYR A 163 -13.87 -16.91 7.43
CA TYR A 163 -12.74 -16.10 7.00
C TYR A 163 -11.94 -15.68 8.24
N GLN A 164 -10.75 -15.16 8.01
CA GLN A 164 -9.88 -14.61 9.04
C GLN A 164 -9.65 -13.12 8.80
N VAL A 165 -9.78 -12.33 9.85
CA VAL A 165 -9.27 -10.97 9.90
C VAL A 165 -7.89 -11.03 10.54
N ARG A 166 -6.89 -10.47 9.88
CA ARG A 166 -5.52 -10.46 10.40
C ARG A 166 -5.00 -9.04 10.52
N TYR A 167 -4.27 -8.77 11.60
CA TYR A 167 -3.44 -7.57 11.75
C TYR A 167 -2.03 -7.91 11.27
N LEU A 168 -1.53 -7.18 10.28
CA LEU A 168 -0.22 -7.37 9.69
C LEU A 168 0.63 -6.13 9.88
N VAL A 169 1.94 -6.36 9.99
CA VAL A 169 2.88 -5.32 10.37
C VAL A 169 3.66 -4.77 9.18
N ASN A 170 3.92 -3.46 9.23
CA ASN A 170 4.93 -2.78 8.40
C ASN A 170 4.85 -3.05 6.87
N SER A 171 3.65 -3.13 6.29
CA SER A 171 3.39 -3.52 4.89
C SER A 171 4.00 -4.86 4.48
N GLN A 172 4.28 -5.73 5.44
CA GLN A 172 4.76 -7.08 5.21
C GLN A 172 3.61 -8.09 5.36
N PHE A 173 3.79 -9.26 4.75
CA PHE A 173 2.90 -10.41 4.92
C PHE A 173 3.30 -11.21 6.16
N ILE A 174 3.28 -10.52 7.30
CA ILE A 174 3.56 -11.09 8.62
C ILE A 174 2.38 -10.74 9.51
N SER A 175 1.49 -11.71 9.73
CA SER A 175 0.38 -11.60 10.66
C SER A 175 0.83 -11.72 12.10
N LEU A 176 0.22 -10.90 12.95
CA LEU A 176 0.48 -10.85 14.38
C LEU A 176 -0.73 -11.36 15.17
N MET A 177 -1.93 -10.96 14.75
CA MET A 177 -3.18 -11.31 15.41
C MET A 177 -4.18 -11.76 14.38
N GLU A 178 -4.97 -12.76 14.73
CA GLU A 178 -6.03 -13.29 13.88
C GLU A 178 -7.35 -13.39 14.64
N LYS A 179 -8.46 -13.17 13.93
CA LYS A 179 -9.81 -13.42 14.41
C LYS A 179 -10.66 -14.06 13.32
N ASP A 180 -11.36 -15.13 13.68
CA ASP A 180 -12.33 -15.77 12.80
C ASP A 180 -13.61 -14.95 12.69
N VAL A 181 -14.09 -14.74 11.47
CA VAL A 181 -15.38 -14.11 11.13
C VAL A 181 -16.15 -14.99 10.16
N THR A 182 -17.48 -15.03 10.28
CA THR A 182 -18.33 -15.74 9.31
C THR A 182 -19.08 -14.75 8.43
N PHE A 183 -18.95 -14.87 7.12
CA PHE A 183 -19.77 -14.14 6.15
C PHE A 183 -20.95 -15.00 5.70
N TYR A 184 -22.13 -14.39 5.57
CA TYR A 184 -23.36 -15.08 5.18
C TYR A 184 -24.28 -14.21 4.30
N ASN A 185 -25.32 -14.84 3.74
CA ASN A 185 -26.31 -14.21 2.87
C ASN A 185 -25.71 -13.62 1.58
N GLU A 186 -24.82 -14.39 0.93
CA GLU A 186 -24.20 -14.00 -0.34
C GLU A 186 -25.18 -13.63 -1.45
N SER A 187 -24.71 -12.83 -2.41
CA SER A 187 -25.54 -12.43 -3.57
C SER A 187 -25.93 -13.64 -4.41
N ARG A 188 -27.14 -13.60 -4.97
CA ARG A 188 -27.64 -14.57 -5.96
C ARG A 188 -27.65 -14.00 -7.38
N GLU A 189 -27.08 -12.81 -7.55
CA GLU A 189 -26.93 -12.17 -8.86
C GLU A 189 -25.93 -12.94 -9.73
N SER A 190 -26.02 -12.78 -11.05
CA SER A 190 -25.05 -13.36 -11.97
C SER A 190 -23.63 -12.85 -11.67
N ASP A 191 -22.62 -13.67 -11.95
CA ASP A 191 -21.21 -13.34 -11.70
C ASP A 191 -20.80 -12.03 -12.39
N MET A 192 -21.32 -11.79 -13.60
CA MET A 192 -21.13 -10.53 -14.33
C MET A 192 -21.74 -9.34 -13.60
N LEU A 193 -22.98 -9.45 -13.13
CA LEU A 193 -23.62 -8.38 -12.36
C LEU A 193 -22.86 -8.09 -11.06
N GLN A 194 -22.40 -9.13 -10.38
CA GLN A 194 -21.53 -9.00 -9.20
C GLN A 194 -20.24 -8.24 -9.52
N LEU A 195 -19.50 -8.66 -10.56
CA LEU A 195 -18.27 -8.00 -11.00
C LEU A 195 -18.48 -6.51 -11.24
N PHE A 196 -19.47 -6.15 -12.06
CA PHE A 196 -19.75 -4.77 -12.42
C PHE A 196 -20.20 -3.92 -11.23
N ARG A 197 -21.04 -4.47 -10.33
CA ARG A 197 -21.38 -3.78 -9.07
C ARG A 197 -20.15 -3.50 -8.23
N GLY A 198 -19.23 -4.47 -8.15
CA GLY A 198 -17.95 -4.30 -7.49
C GLY A 198 -17.17 -3.14 -8.09
N ILE A 199 -16.92 -3.18 -9.40
CA ILE A 199 -16.16 -2.15 -10.13
C ILE A 199 -16.75 -0.76 -9.89
N TYR A 200 -18.07 -0.62 -10.00
CA TYR A 200 -18.75 0.66 -9.82
C TYR A 200 -18.66 1.14 -8.37
N THR A 201 -18.78 0.23 -7.40
CA THR A 201 -18.56 0.56 -5.98
C THR A 201 -17.14 1.07 -5.75
N GLY A 202 -16.13 0.43 -6.34
CA GLY A 202 -14.73 0.84 -6.21
C GLY A 202 -14.41 2.16 -6.91
N LEU A 203 -15.05 2.41 -8.05
CA LEU A 203 -14.97 3.68 -8.78
C LEU A 203 -15.75 4.81 -8.09
N GLU A 204 -16.57 4.50 -7.09
CA GLU A 204 -17.58 5.40 -6.52
C GLU A 204 -18.57 5.94 -7.57
N ALA A 205 -18.90 5.10 -8.56
CA ALA A 205 -19.87 5.37 -9.59
C ALA A 205 -21.25 4.87 -9.16
N SER A 206 -22.11 5.77 -8.67
CA SER A 206 -23.48 5.42 -8.25
C SER A 206 -24.39 5.19 -9.45
N THR A 207 -25.08 4.05 -9.50
CA THR A 207 -26.18 3.79 -10.45
C THR A 207 -27.17 2.79 -9.84
N ASP A 208 -28.46 3.08 -9.95
CA ASP A 208 -29.52 2.22 -9.40
C ASP A 208 -29.91 1.08 -10.35
N ASN A 209 -29.49 1.13 -11.63
CA ASN A 209 -29.98 0.24 -12.69
C ASN A 209 -28.84 -0.31 -13.57
N ILE A 210 -27.75 -0.75 -12.93
CA ILE A 210 -26.56 -1.27 -13.64
C ILE A 210 -26.86 -2.51 -14.47
N ASP A 211 -27.81 -3.33 -14.04
CA ASP A 211 -28.27 -4.55 -14.70
C ASP A 211 -28.76 -4.29 -16.12
N ALA A 212 -29.46 -3.18 -16.36
CA ALA A 212 -29.93 -2.80 -17.70
C ALA A 212 -28.78 -2.40 -18.66
N CYS A 213 -27.60 -2.06 -18.12
CA CYS A 213 -26.47 -1.60 -18.91
C CYS A 213 -25.49 -2.72 -19.28
N ILE A 214 -25.46 -3.78 -18.46
CA ILE A 214 -24.49 -4.88 -18.60
C ILE A 214 -24.88 -5.71 -19.81
N ASN A 215 -23.88 -6.01 -20.63
CA ASN A 215 -24.01 -6.98 -21.71
C ASN A 215 -23.51 -8.34 -21.21
N GLU A 216 -24.43 -9.26 -20.90
CA GLU A 216 -24.08 -10.60 -20.40
C GLU A 216 -23.34 -11.47 -21.43
N GLY A 217 -23.33 -11.09 -22.71
CA GLY A 217 -22.56 -11.79 -23.75
C GLY A 217 -21.05 -11.48 -23.75
N LEU A 218 -20.58 -10.58 -22.89
CA LEU A 218 -19.16 -10.23 -22.79
C LEU A 218 -18.38 -11.31 -22.03
N GLN A 219 -17.11 -11.49 -22.41
CA GLN A 219 -16.18 -12.42 -21.75
C GLN A 219 -15.34 -11.72 -20.68
N THR A 220 -15.83 -10.62 -20.10
CA THR A 220 -15.05 -9.73 -19.22
C THR A 220 -14.44 -10.45 -18.02
N ILE A 221 -15.18 -11.37 -17.38
CA ILE A 221 -14.64 -12.20 -16.28
C ILE A 221 -13.46 -13.04 -16.77
N GLN A 222 -13.64 -13.76 -17.87
CA GLN A 222 -12.60 -14.61 -18.45
C GLN A 222 -11.36 -13.78 -18.82
N MET A 223 -11.54 -12.59 -19.39
CA MET A 223 -10.42 -11.70 -19.72
C MET A 223 -9.64 -11.26 -18.47
N PHE A 224 -10.32 -10.94 -17.36
CA PHE A 224 -9.63 -10.65 -16.09
C PHE A 224 -8.92 -11.88 -15.53
N GLU A 225 -9.53 -13.07 -15.58
CA GLU A 225 -8.90 -14.33 -15.14
C GLU A 225 -7.62 -14.63 -15.95
N GLU A 226 -7.69 -14.52 -17.27
CA GLU A 226 -6.55 -14.69 -18.16
C GLU A 226 -5.48 -13.61 -17.92
N CYS A 227 -5.88 -12.36 -17.72
CA CYS A 227 -4.99 -11.25 -17.37
C CYS A 227 -4.17 -11.55 -16.11
N PHE A 228 -4.82 -11.94 -15.02
CA PHE A 228 -4.14 -12.29 -13.78
C PHE A 228 -3.23 -13.51 -13.94
N ASN A 229 -3.64 -14.50 -14.73
CA ASN A 229 -2.80 -15.65 -15.03
C ASN A 229 -1.53 -15.27 -15.80
N GLU A 230 -1.63 -14.39 -16.81
CA GLU A 230 -0.47 -13.91 -17.57
C GLU A 230 0.49 -13.11 -16.67
N PHE A 231 -0.01 -12.29 -15.75
CA PHE A 231 0.82 -11.62 -14.74
C PHE A 231 1.56 -12.61 -13.83
N LYS A 232 0.89 -13.66 -13.34
CA LYS A 232 1.54 -14.73 -12.56
C LYS A 232 2.66 -15.43 -13.35
N MET A 233 2.49 -15.58 -14.66
CA MET A 233 3.49 -16.18 -15.54
C MET A 233 4.63 -15.22 -15.92
N GLY A 234 4.63 -13.99 -15.41
CA GLY A 234 5.62 -12.97 -15.75
C GLY A 234 5.45 -12.38 -17.16
N LYS A 235 4.33 -12.67 -17.83
CA LYS A 235 4.00 -12.19 -19.18
C LYS A 235 3.29 -10.84 -19.10
N VAL A 236 4.05 -9.83 -18.66
CA VAL A 236 3.52 -8.51 -18.32
C VAL A 236 2.80 -7.85 -19.49
N PHE A 237 3.34 -7.93 -20.70
CA PHE A 237 2.73 -7.32 -21.88
C PHE A 237 1.37 -7.97 -22.20
N GLN A 238 1.30 -9.29 -22.32
CA GLN A 238 0.05 -9.99 -22.59
C GLN A 238 -1.02 -9.68 -21.52
N GLY A 239 -0.63 -9.65 -20.25
CA GLY A 239 -1.52 -9.28 -19.16
C GLY A 239 -2.05 -7.85 -19.26
N LEU A 240 -1.21 -6.87 -19.60
CA LEU A 240 -1.65 -5.48 -19.80
C LEU A 240 -2.61 -5.32 -20.99
N GLN A 241 -2.41 -6.10 -22.06
CA GLN A 241 -3.33 -6.15 -23.21
C GLN A 241 -4.72 -6.64 -22.78
N LEU A 242 -4.76 -7.78 -22.09
CA LEU A 242 -6.00 -8.36 -21.56
C LEU A 242 -6.69 -7.43 -20.56
N LEU A 243 -5.91 -6.75 -19.70
CA LEU A 243 -6.42 -5.73 -18.80
C LEU A 243 -7.08 -4.57 -19.56
N GLY A 244 -6.42 -4.05 -20.60
CA GLY A 244 -6.96 -2.98 -21.45
C GLY A 244 -8.30 -3.37 -22.09
N THR A 245 -8.37 -4.57 -22.67
CA THR A 245 -9.62 -5.08 -23.29
C THR A 245 -10.73 -5.29 -22.24
N ALA A 246 -10.42 -5.88 -21.09
CA ALA A 246 -11.40 -6.05 -20.02
C ALA A 246 -11.93 -4.71 -19.47
N LEU A 247 -11.06 -3.69 -19.39
CA LEU A 247 -11.47 -2.34 -19.00
C LEU A 247 -12.25 -1.61 -20.11
N GLU A 248 -12.06 -1.97 -21.37
CA GLU A 248 -12.85 -1.43 -22.48
C GLU A 248 -14.31 -1.86 -22.36
N ASP A 249 -14.57 -3.14 -22.06
CA ASP A 249 -15.91 -3.66 -21.73
C ASP A 249 -16.57 -2.86 -20.60
N VAL A 250 -15.77 -2.51 -19.58
CA VAL A 250 -16.21 -1.67 -18.46
C VAL A 250 -16.58 -0.27 -18.94
N ALA A 251 -15.74 0.36 -19.77
CA ALA A 251 -15.99 1.68 -20.31
C ALA A 251 -17.23 1.74 -21.22
N GLN A 252 -17.45 0.70 -22.04
CA GLN A 252 -18.64 0.57 -22.87
C GLN A 252 -19.90 0.47 -22.02
N THR A 253 -19.85 -0.32 -20.93
CA THR A 253 -20.97 -0.46 -19.99
C THR A 253 -21.24 0.85 -19.24
N LEU A 254 -20.19 1.56 -18.80
CA LEU A 254 -20.31 2.91 -18.20
C LEU A 254 -20.99 3.88 -19.16
N THR A 255 -20.63 3.85 -20.44
CA THR A 255 -21.23 4.68 -21.49
C THR A 255 -22.72 4.39 -21.65
N LYS A 256 -23.11 3.10 -21.72
CA LYS A 256 -24.52 2.68 -21.77
C LYS A 256 -25.31 3.12 -20.52
N CYS A 257 -24.63 3.15 -19.38
CA CYS A 257 -25.18 3.62 -18.10
C CYS A 257 -25.16 5.15 -17.93
N ASN A 258 -24.91 5.92 -18.99
CA ASN A 258 -24.83 7.39 -18.99
C ASN A 258 -23.74 7.97 -18.06
N LEU A 259 -22.73 7.18 -17.69
CA LEU A 259 -21.58 7.62 -16.87
C LEU A 259 -20.43 8.11 -17.77
N PHE A 260 -20.75 9.03 -18.68
CA PHE A 260 -19.85 9.46 -19.77
C PHE A 260 -18.52 10.03 -19.29
N SER A 261 -18.50 10.76 -18.17
CA SER A 261 -17.27 11.36 -17.64
C SER A 261 -16.26 10.29 -17.21
N ILE A 262 -16.74 9.28 -16.48
CA ILE A 262 -15.91 8.16 -16.00
C ILE A 262 -15.48 7.30 -17.19
N ALA A 263 -16.43 6.97 -18.09
CA ALA A 263 -16.13 6.21 -19.30
C ALA A 263 -15.05 6.89 -20.15
N LYS A 264 -15.13 8.21 -20.35
CA LYS A 264 -14.15 8.97 -21.11
C LYS A 264 -12.76 8.95 -20.45
N LYS A 265 -12.68 9.10 -19.12
CA LYS A 265 -11.41 8.96 -18.39
C LYS A 265 -10.82 7.57 -18.55
N LEU A 266 -11.65 6.53 -18.43
CA LEU A 266 -11.23 5.14 -18.58
C LEU A 266 -10.70 4.85 -19.99
N LEU A 267 -11.43 5.27 -21.04
CA LEU A 267 -10.99 5.10 -22.43
C LEU A 267 -9.69 5.84 -22.73
N GLY A 268 -9.51 7.05 -22.18
CA GLY A 268 -8.25 7.78 -22.29
C GLY A 268 -7.09 6.97 -21.70
N TYR A 269 -7.26 6.48 -20.46
CA TYR A 269 -6.26 5.63 -19.81
C TYR A 269 -5.95 4.34 -20.60
N ILE A 270 -6.97 3.64 -21.12
CA ILE A 270 -6.78 2.43 -21.94
C ILE A 270 -6.01 2.75 -23.21
N THR A 271 -6.32 3.88 -23.86
CA THR A 271 -5.62 4.32 -25.07
C THR A 271 -4.14 4.58 -24.77
N ASP A 272 -3.84 5.34 -23.71
CA ASP A 272 -2.46 5.62 -23.29
C ASP A 272 -1.69 4.32 -22.94
N LEU A 273 -2.35 3.36 -22.29
CA LEU A 273 -1.79 2.05 -21.96
C LEU A 273 -1.45 1.25 -23.22
N LEU A 274 -2.39 1.10 -24.15
CA LEU A 274 -2.20 0.31 -25.37
C LEU A 274 -1.18 0.94 -26.32
N GLU A 275 -1.20 2.27 -26.50
CA GLU A 275 -0.21 2.98 -27.33
C GLU A 275 1.22 2.79 -26.82
N CYS A 276 1.41 2.74 -25.50
CA CYS A 276 2.73 2.41 -24.95
C CYS A 276 3.15 0.98 -25.29
N MET A 277 2.25 0.02 -25.21
CA MET A 277 2.58 -1.37 -25.52
C MET A 277 3.06 -1.57 -26.96
N GLU A 278 2.62 -0.72 -27.89
CA GLU A 278 3.06 -0.71 -29.29
C GLU A 278 4.37 0.06 -29.52
N GLY A 279 5.03 0.53 -28.46
CA GLY A 279 6.32 1.21 -28.49
C GLY A 279 6.25 2.74 -28.45
N ASN A 280 5.05 3.33 -28.40
CA ASN A 280 4.87 4.77 -28.22
C ASN A 280 4.57 5.11 -26.74
N CYS A 281 5.55 4.87 -25.87
CA CYS A 281 5.37 5.07 -24.44
C CYS A 281 5.59 6.51 -23.96
N LEU A 282 5.63 7.53 -24.83
CA LEU A 282 5.96 8.89 -24.39
C LEU A 282 5.02 9.35 -23.25
N SER A 283 3.72 9.12 -23.35
CA SER A 283 2.77 9.43 -22.28
C SER A 283 2.93 8.48 -21.07
N PHE A 284 2.90 7.17 -21.31
CA PHE A 284 2.93 6.15 -20.25
C PHE A 284 4.25 6.08 -19.46
N VAL A 285 5.41 6.36 -20.07
CA VAL A 285 6.72 6.34 -19.37
C VAL A 285 6.90 7.57 -18.49
N PHE A 286 6.36 8.73 -18.85
CA PHE A 286 6.32 9.88 -17.92
C PHE A 286 5.43 9.58 -16.71
N ASP A 287 4.31 8.88 -16.93
CA ASP A 287 3.46 8.39 -15.86
C ASP A 287 4.19 7.33 -15.02
N PHE A 288 4.83 6.33 -15.64
CA PHE A 288 5.53 5.23 -14.95
C PHE A 288 6.76 5.68 -14.13
N ILE A 289 7.55 6.65 -14.62
CA ILE A 289 8.72 7.20 -13.87
C ILE A 289 8.26 8.00 -12.64
N MET A 290 7.08 8.63 -12.70
CA MET A 290 6.44 9.28 -11.55
C MET A 290 5.67 8.27 -10.67
N GLU A 291 5.18 7.17 -11.24
CA GLU A 291 4.62 6.02 -10.52
C GLU A 291 5.68 5.26 -9.72
N LEU A 292 6.93 5.16 -10.21
CA LEU A 292 8.05 4.70 -9.38
C LEU A 292 8.21 5.59 -8.14
N ARG A 293 7.94 6.89 -8.23
CA ARG A 293 7.87 7.78 -7.06
C ARG A 293 6.66 7.49 -6.18
N ILE A 294 5.51 7.06 -6.71
CA ILE A 294 4.31 6.69 -5.95
C ILE A 294 4.53 5.37 -5.18
N LEU A 295 5.12 4.40 -5.85
CA LEU A 295 5.65 3.13 -5.33
C LEU A 295 6.68 3.31 -4.23
N PHE A 296 7.61 4.26 -4.40
CA PHE A 296 8.69 4.52 -3.45
C PHE A 296 8.32 5.54 -2.36
N LEU A 297 7.27 6.35 -2.55
CA LEU A 297 6.82 7.39 -1.60
C LEU A 297 5.48 7.07 -0.92
N ASN A 298 4.95 5.85 -1.09
CA ASN A 298 3.73 5.38 -0.42
C ASN A 298 2.51 6.30 -0.63
N ARG A 299 2.40 6.97 -1.79
CA ARG A 299 1.32 7.94 -2.02
C ARG A 299 -0.01 7.27 -2.42
N TYR A 300 0.07 6.18 -3.20
CA TYR A 300 -1.07 5.36 -3.62
C TYR A 300 -0.65 3.88 -3.66
N GLU A 301 -1.37 3.02 -2.93
CA GLU A 301 -1.19 1.57 -2.89
C GLU A 301 -2.05 0.91 -3.98
N ILE A 302 -1.44 0.62 -5.13
CA ILE A 302 -2.13 -0.05 -6.26
C ILE A 302 -1.92 -1.57 -6.25
N TYR A 303 -0.81 -2.05 -5.68
CA TYR A 303 -0.50 -3.48 -5.60
C TYR A 303 -1.46 -4.20 -4.67
N GLY A 304 -1.87 -3.52 -3.61
CA GLY A 304 -2.91 -3.96 -2.68
C GLY A 304 -4.17 -4.45 -3.39
N ASP A 305 -4.77 -3.57 -4.19
CA ASP A 305 -6.02 -3.88 -4.87
C ASP A 305 -5.85 -4.84 -6.05
N ILE A 306 -4.73 -4.82 -6.79
CA ILE A 306 -4.48 -5.82 -7.86
C ILE A 306 -4.45 -7.23 -7.27
N ARG A 307 -3.69 -7.42 -6.17
CA ARG A 307 -3.59 -8.71 -5.47
C ARG A 307 -4.93 -9.12 -4.84
N GLY A 308 -5.64 -8.17 -4.22
CA GLY A 308 -6.97 -8.40 -3.68
C GLY A 308 -7.97 -8.86 -4.74
N ALA A 309 -7.91 -8.27 -5.94
CA ALA A 309 -8.73 -8.68 -7.07
C ALA A 309 -8.40 -10.10 -7.54
N GLU A 310 -7.12 -10.37 -7.81
CA GLU A 310 -6.62 -11.68 -8.21
C GLU A 310 -7.04 -12.81 -7.24
N ASN A 311 -6.87 -12.58 -5.93
CA ASN A 311 -7.26 -13.54 -4.91
C ASN A 311 -8.78 -13.72 -4.82
N SER A 312 -9.54 -12.64 -5.01
CA SER A 312 -11.01 -12.69 -5.02
C SER A 312 -11.55 -13.52 -6.18
N PHE A 313 -10.96 -13.41 -7.37
CA PHE A 313 -11.34 -14.22 -8.53
C PHE A 313 -11.09 -15.71 -8.29
N GLN A 314 -9.99 -16.07 -7.62
CA GLN A 314 -9.72 -17.47 -7.23
C GLN A 314 -10.79 -18.04 -6.28
N GLN A 315 -11.43 -17.19 -5.49
CA GLN A 315 -12.54 -17.55 -4.60
C GLN A 315 -13.92 -17.39 -5.26
N LYS A 316 -13.99 -17.00 -6.54
CA LYS A 316 -15.23 -16.60 -7.23
C LYS A 316 -16.01 -15.50 -6.51
N ALA A 317 -15.30 -14.67 -5.75
CA ALA A 317 -15.83 -13.50 -5.06
C ALA A 317 -15.88 -12.30 -6.02
N TYR A 318 -16.62 -12.41 -7.13
CA TYR A 318 -16.51 -11.47 -8.26
C TYR A 318 -16.87 -10.03 -7.89
N GLN A 319 -17.83 -9.80 -6.98
CA GLN A 319 -18.12 -8.45 -6.50
C GLN A 319 -16.98 -7.86 -5.65
N GLN A 320 -16.32 -8.68 -4.82
CA GLN A 320 -15.13 -8.24 -4.08
C GLN A 320 -13.96 -7.97 -5.03
N GLY A 321 -13.75 -8.85 -6.03
CA GLY A 321 -12.73 -8.65 -7.04
C GLY A 321 -12.96 -7.38 -7.86
N GLY A 322 -14.21 -7.14 -8.27
CA GLY A 322 -14.61 -5.91 -8.92
C GLY A 322 -14.37 -4.68 -8.05
N LEU A 323 -14.68 -4.73 -6.75
CA LEU A 323 -14.42 -3.63 -5.82
C LEU A 323 -12.94 -3.22 -5.80
N CYS A 324 -12.04 -4.20 -5.75
CA CYS A 324 -10.61 -3.98 -5.84
C CYS A 324 -10.21 -3.38 -7.19
N ILE A 325 -10.69 -3.94 -8.32
CA ILE A 325 -10.43 -3.39 -9.66
C ILE A 325 -10.88 -1.93 -9.75
N GLY A 326 -12.08 -1.61 -9.27
CA GLY A 326 -12.62 -0.25 -9.28
C GLY A 326 -11.78 0.73 -8.46
N ARG A 327 -11.30 0.33 -7.28
CA ARG A 327 -10.41 1.15 -6.44
C ARG A 327 -9.06 1.39 -7.12
N PHE A 328 -8.49 0.36 -7.72
CA PHE A 328 -7.26 0.45 -8.51
C PHE A 328 -7.41 1.46 -9.66
N VAL A 329 -8.45 1.32 -10.49
CA VAL A 329 -8.70 2.25 -11.61
C VAL A 329 -8.94 3.68 -11.11
N LYS A 330 -9.69 3.83 -10.01
CA LYS A 330 -9.91 5.13 -9.39
C LYS A 330 -8.59 5.76 -8.93
N ALA A 331 -7.68 4.97 -8.35
CA ALA A 331 -6.36 5.46 -7.95
C ALA A 331 -5.57 5.98 -9.16
N CYS A 332 -5.60 5.26 -10.30
CA CYS A 332 -4.98 5.72 -11.54
C CYS A 332 -5.55 7.07 -12.02
N PHE A 333 -6.86 7.28 -11.96
CA PHE A 333 -7.47 8.57 -12.31
C PHE A 333 -7.00 9.72 -11.40
N LEU A 334 -6.90 9.48 -10.09
CA LEU A 334 -6.44 10.49 -9.14
C LEU A 334 -4.99 10.88 -9.36
N VAL A 335 -4.15 9.92 -9.77
CA VAL A 335 -2.76 10.18 -10.15
C VAL A 335 -2.71 11.07 -11.39
N GLN A 336 -3.46 10.72 -12.44
CA GLN A 336 -3.53 11.49 -13.67
C GLN A 336 -4.02 12.93 -13.40
N ASP A 337 -5.11 13.10 -12.64
CA ASP A 337 -5.65 14.41 -12.28
C ASP A 337 -4.62 15.25 -11.48
N SER A 338 -3.89 14.63 -10.54
CA SER A 338 -2.84 15.31 -9.76
C SER A 338 -1.67 15.78 -10.63
N LEU A 339 -1.34 15.06 -11.70
CA LEU A 339 -0.27 15.43 -12.63
C LEU A 339 -0.69 16.62 -13.50
N MET A 340 -1.96 16.64 -13.93
CA MET A 340 -2.55 17.73 -14.71
C MET A 340 -2.67 19.03 -13.91
N ALA A 341 -3.04 18.95 -12.61
CA ALA A 341 -3.26 20.11 -11.75
C ALA A 341 -1.96 20.80 -11.28
N ASN A 342 -0.88 20.05 -11.08
CA ASN A 342 0.40 20.60 -10.57
C ASN A 342 1.28 21.25 -11.65
N GLY A 343 0.80 21.40 -12.89
CA GLY A 343 1.58 22.02 -13.96
C GLY A 343 2.83 21.24 -14.37
N SER A 344 2.96 19.97 -13.98
CA SER A 344 3.99 19.03 -14.45
C SER A 344 3.88 18.69 -15.95
N LEU A 345 2.95 19.34 -16.63
CA LEU A 345 2.86 19.46 -18.09
C LEU A 345 3.50 20.76 -18.58
N GLU A 346 4.61 21.20 -17.98
CA GLU A 346 5.65 21.78 -18.84
C GLU A 346 6.06 20.63 -19.75
N TYR A 347 5.57 20.69 -21.00
CA TYR A 347 6.26 20.10 -22.12
C TYR A 347 7.76 20.30 -21.88
N VAL A 348 8.44 19.27 -21.42
CA VAL A 348 9.86 19.14 -21.73
C VAL A 348 9.84 18.92 -23.23
N LYS A 349 9.77 20.03 -23.98
CA LYS A 349 10.32 20.11 -25.32
C LYS A 349 11.77 19.74 -25.14
N LEU A 350 12.06 18.44 -25.18
CA LEU A 350 13.30 17.96 -25.73
C LEU A 350 13.29 18.45 -27.18
N LYS A 351 13.67 19.72 -27.40
CA LYS A 351 14.37 20.10 -28.62
C LYS A 351 15.77 19.48 -28.54
N GLY A 352 15.81 18.15 -28.49
CA GLY A 352 16.96 17.36 -28.83
C GLY A 352 16.63 16.78 -30.19
N VAL A 353 17.19 17.38 -31.24
CA VAL A 353 17.29 16.67 -32.52
C VAL A 353 18.00 15.36 -32.20
N VAL A 354 17.29 14.25 -32.30
CA VAL A 354 17.90 12.93 -32.34
C VAL A 354 18.68 12.88 -33.65
N LYS A 355 19.94 13.29 -33.61
CA LYS A 355 20.89 12.91 -34.65
C LYS A 355 21.34 11.51 -34.29
N MET A 356 20.68 10.51 -34.89
CA MET A 356 21.30 9.19 -34.99
C MET A 356 22.54 9.35 -35.88
N THR A 357 23.70 9.47 -35.25
CA THR A 357 24.95 9.08 -35.90
C THR A 357 25.38 7.79 -35.24
N GLY A 358 24.89 6.68 -35.80
CA GLY A 358 25.48 5.38 -35.52
C GLY A 358 26.88 5.33 -36.10
N ASN A 359 27.87 5.09 -35.25
CA ASN A 359 28.69 3.91 -35.44
C ASN A 359 29.32 3.47 -34.11
N SER A 360 29.31 2.15 -33.88
CA SER A 360 29.94 1.40 -32.80
C SER A 360 29.25 1.36 -31.41
N THR A 361 28.59 0.21 -31.19
CA THR A 361 28.76 -0.69 -30.03
C THR A 361 29.31 -0.12 -28.71
N SER A 362 28.42 0.18 -27.76
CA SER A 362 28.42 -0.39 -26.40
C SER A 362 27.32 0.26 -25.56
N MET A 363 26.42 -0.53 -24.99
CA MET A 363 25.61 -0.10 -23.86
C MET A 363 26.56 0.29 -22.72
N ASN A 364 26.41 1.47 -22.12
CA ASN A 364 26.59 1.66 -20.68
C ASN A 364 26.25 3.10 -20.20
N ALA A 365 25.49 3.13 -19.11
CA ALA A 365 25.37 4.19 -18.10
C ALA A 365 24.72 5.54 -18.49
N LEU A 366 23.41 5.65 -18.22
CA LEU A 366 22.76 6.93 -17.92
C LEU A 366 23.10 7.32 -16.47
N LYS A 367 23.96 8.33 -16.29
CA LYS A 367 24.24 8.98 -15.00
C LYS A 367 23.41 10.26 -14.89
N LEU A 368 22.40 10.24 -14.01
CA LEU A 368 21.67 11.42 -13.58
C LEU A 368 22.27 11.92 -12.26
N ASN A 369 23.10 12.98 -12.34
CA ASN A 369 23.50 13.75 -11.17
C ASN A 369 22.63 15.01 -11.12
N ALA A 370 21.73 15.07 -10.14
CA ALA A 370 21.02 16.30 -9.79
C ALA A 370 21.57 16.82 -8.45
N THR A 371 22.26 17.98 -8.49
CA THR A 371 22.58 18.75 -7.29
C THR A 371 22.28 20.23 -7.54
N GLY A 372 21.14 20.68 -7.00
CA GLY A 372 20.93 21.92 -6.27
C GLY A 372 21.28 23.30 -6.86
N SER A 373 20.32 24.22 -6.65
CA SER A 373 20.42 25.69 -6.51
C SER A 373 20.08 26.55 -7.74
N THR A 374 18.97 27.27 -7.60
CA THR A 374 18.43 28.31 -8.48
C THR A 374 19.29 29.57 -8.46
N LYS A 375 19.77 30.03 -9.63
CA LYS A 375 20.07 31.46 -9.89
C LYS A 375 19.77 31.84 -11.35
N ASN A 376 19.15 33.01 -11.48
CA ASN A 376 18.58 33.60 -12.69
C ASN A 376 19.55 33.67 -13.89
N MET A 377 19.16 33.15 -15.04
CA MET A 377 19.87 33.30 -16.31
C MET A 377 18.89 33.90 -17.35
N LYS A 378 19.14 35.12 -17.81
CA LYS A 378 18.40 35.74 -18.92
C LYS A 378 19.16 35.50 -20.22
N LEU A 379 18.50 34.88 -21.19
CA LEU A 379 18.94 34.85 -22.59
C LEU A 379 18.84 36.27 -23.18
N VAL A 380 19.92 36.75 -23.79
CA VAL A 380 19.92 37.97 -24.61
C VAL A 380 20.35 37.55 -26.02
N GLU A 381 19.52 37.84 -27.02
CA GLU A 381 19.83 37.59 -28.42
C GLU A 381 20.73 38.70 -28.98
N SER A 382 21.89 38.32 -29.51
CA SER A 382 22.50 39.02 -30.63
C SER A 382 23.39 38.08 -31.45
N GLY A 383 23.04 37.87 -32.73
CA GLY A 383 23.96 37.45 -33.80
C GLY A 383 24.75 36.13 -33.63
N SER A 384 24.25 35.07 -34.27
CA SER A 384 24.91 33.88 -34.85
C SER A 384 25.98 33.07 -34.08
N LYS A 385 26.32 33.37 -32.83
CA LYS A 385 27.05 32.45 -31.93
C LYS A 385 26.59 32.63 -30.48
N MET A 386 26.04 31.57 -29.88
CA MET A 386 25.76 31.56 -28.43
C MET A 386 27.06 31.25 -27.68
N GLY A 387 27.58 32.24 -26.96
CA GLY A 387 28.64 32.09 -25.97
C GLY A 387 28.10 32.42 -24.58
N VAL A 388 28.48 31.64 -23.56
CA VAL A 388 28.13 31.91 -22.16
C VAL A 388 29.13 32.92 -21.60
N LYS A 389 28.66 34.07 -21.11
CA LYS A 389 29.50 35.06 -20.40
C LYS A 389 29.01 35.21 -18.96
N LEU A 390 29.89 34.98 -17.99
CA LEU A 390 29.66 35.33 -16.58
C LEU A 390 29.58 36.85 -16.45
N ILE A 391 28.51 37.37 -15.86
CA ILE A 391 28.41 38.78 -15.45
C ILE A 391 28.56 38.82 -13.93
N GLU A 392 29.71 39.30 -13.45
CA GLU A 392 29.89 39.65 -12.05
C GLU A 392 29.15 40.96 -11.76
N THR A 393 28.14 40.93 -10.90
CA THR A 393 27.59 42.14 -10.29
C THR A 393 28.20 42.32 -8.90
N GLY A 394 29.15 43.24 -8.81
CA GLY A 394 29.74 43.69 -7.55
C GLY A 394 28.69 44.35 -6.65
N LYS A 395 28.71 43.96 -5.37
CA LYS A 395 28.10 44.73 -4.27
C LYS A 395 28.79 46.10 -4.19
N LYS A 396 28.07 47.20 -4.45
CA LYS A 396 28.45 48.51 -3.89
C LYS A 396 27.94 48.58 -2.45
N LYS A 397 28.87 48.79 -1.51
CA LYS A 397 28.59 49.32 -0.18
C LYS A 397 28.01 50.73 -0.29
N GLY A 398 27.01 51.00 0.52
CA GLY A 398 26.45 52.30 0.87
C GLY A 398 25.66 52.08 2.15
#